data_AF-A0A2V7KKA0-F1
#
_entry.id   AF-A0A2V7KKA0-F1
#
_cell.length_a   1.000
_cell.length_b   1.000
_cell.length_c   1.000
_cell.angle_alpha   90.00
_cell.angle_beta   90.00
_cell.angle_gamma   90.00
#
_symmetry.space_group_name_H-M   'P 1'
#
loop_
_entity.id
_entity.type
_entity.pdbx_description
1 polymer ?
#
loop_
_entity_poly.entity_id
_entity_poly.type
_entity_poly.pdbx_seq_one_letter_code
_entity_poly.pdbx_strand_id
1 'polypeptide(L)'
;MPTRRRFLGSLFAATATLPALKSDALARILPATRHVDGRRPEDVAQDEDFWREIQAAFDIDRGMINLNNGGVAPSPRVVNAAFQRYLAVSNQAPAITMWAWIESCSSAYRCSAATRS
;
A
#
# COMPACT_ATOMS: atom_id res chain seq x y z
N MET A 1 -16.38 -6.69 31.65
CA MET A 1 -15.21 -6.66 30.75
C MET A 1 -15.71 -6.50 29.32
N PRO A 2 -15.27 -5.50 28.55
CA PRO A 2 -15.67 -5.39 27.14
C PRO A 2 -15.01 -6.51 26.34
N THR A 3 -15.79 -7.19 25.49
CA THR A 3 -15.29 -8.25 24.62
C THR A 3 -14.58 -7.65 23.40
N ARG A 4 -13.62 -8.40 22.82
CA ARG A 4 -12.83 -7.99 21.64
C ARG A 4 -13.70 -7.46 20.49
N ARG A 5 -14.87 -8.07 20.26
CA ARG A 5 -15.86 -7.63 19.25
C ARG A 5 -16.46 -6.26 19.56
N ARG A 6 -16.72 -5.94 20.83
CA ARG A 6 -17.29 -4.65 21.24
C ARG A 6 -16.26 -3.53 21.15
N PHE A 7 -14.99 -3.82 21.44
CA PHE A 7 -13.88 -2.88 21.27
C PHE A 7 -13.59 -2.56 19.80
N LEU A 8 -13.52 -3.58 18.94
CA LEU A 8 -13.39 -3.38 17.48
C LEU A 8 -14.63 -2.68 16.91
N GLY A 9 -15.83 -3.05 17.37
CA GLY A 9 -17.07 -2.36 16.99
C GLY A 9 -17.07 -0.87 17.35
N SER A 10 -16.50 -0.47 18.50
CA SER A 10 -16.37 0.94 18.87
C SER A 10 -15.32 1.70 18.06
N LEU A 11 -14.28 1.02 17.55
CA LEU A 11 -13.31 1.62 16.63
C LEU A 11 -13.93 1.91 15.25
N PHE A 12 -14.76 0.99 14.73
CA PHE A 12 -15.47 1.17 13.46
C PHE A 12 -16.70 2.09 13.55
N ALA A 13 -17.32 2.21 14.73
CA ALA A 13 -18.35 3.24 14.97
C ALA A 13 -17.75 4.67 15.00
N ALA A 14 -16.42 4.77 15.21
CA ALA A 14 -15.68 6.03 15.20
C ALA A 14 -14.95 6.31 13.87
N THR A 15 -15.05 5.45 12.85
CA THR A 15 -14.46 5.69 11.52
C THR A 15 -15.37 6.55 10.64
N ALA A 16 -15.50 7.82 11.00
CA ALA A 16 -15.73 8.89 10.02
C ALA A 16 -14.42 9.54 9.55
N THR A 17 -13.28 8.91 9.85
CA THR A 17 -11.96 9.31 9.33
C THR A 17 -11.38 8.16 8.53
N LEU A 18 -11.94 7.94 7.33
CA LEU A 18 -11.18 7.28 6.27
C LEU A 18 -9.86 8.06 6.15
N PRO A 19 -8.67 7.46 6.34
CA PRO A 19 -7.47 8.12 5.87
C PRO A 19 -7.71 8.41 4.40
N ALA A 20 -7.47 9.64 3.98
CA ALA A 20 -7.68 10.07 2.61
C ALA A 20 -6.68 9.35 1.69
N LEU A 21 -6.90 8.05 1.44
CA LEU A 21 -6.48 7.43 0.21
C LEU A 21 -7.08 8.30 -0.88
N LYS A 22 -6.23 8.81 -1.77
CA LYS A 22 -6.68 9.52 -2.96
C LYS A 22 -7.85 8.71 -3.55
N SER A 23 -8.96 9.37 -3.82
CA SER A 23 -10.23 8.74 -4.22
C SER A 23 -10.08 7.72 -5.36
N ASP A 24 -9.05 7.86 -6.19
CA ASP A 24 -8.73 6.96 -7.30
C ASP A 24 -7.87 5.73 -6.91
N ALA A 25 -7.20 5.75 -5.75
CA ALA A 25 -6.39 4.62 -5.27
C ALA A 25 -7.28 3.44 -4.88
N LEU A 26 -8.39 3.70 -4.17
CA LEU A 26 -9.37 2.67 -3.85
C LEU A 26 -10.02 2.12 -5.13
N ALA A 27 -10.35 2.98 -6.10
CA ALA A 27 -10.89 2.56 -7.39
C ALA A 27 -9.93 1.65 -8.18
N ARG A 28 -8.61 1.80 -8.02
CA ARG A 28 -7.59 0.92 -8.64
C ARG A 28 -7.36 -0.37 -7.86
N ILE A 29 -7.61 -0.39 -6.56
CA ILE A 29 -7.45 -1.56 -5.69
C ILE A 29 -8.71 -2.45 -5.70
N LEU A 30 -9.90 -1.87 -5.81
CA LEU A 30 -11.20 -2.57 -5.85
C LEU A 30 -11.27 -3.68 -6.92
N PRO A 31 -10.75 -3.50 -8.16
CA PRO A 31 -10.70 -4.59 -9.13
C PRO A 31 -9.81 -5.76 -8.71
N ALA A 32 -8.78 -5.53 -7.88
CA ALA A 32 -7.93 -6.60 -7.36
C ALA A 32 -8.67 -7.46 -6.33
N THR A 33 -9.66 -6.90 -5.62
CA THR A 33 -10.49 -7.65 -4.66
C THR A 33 -11.59 -8.49 -5.32
N ARG A 34 -11.72 -8.46 -6.66
CA ARG A 34 -12.69 -9.28 -7.40
C ARG A 34 -12.61 -10.77 -7.08
N HIS A 35 -11.44 -11.26 -6.69
CA HIS A 35 -11.20 -12.67 -6.37
C HIS A 35 -11.88 -13.12 -5.07
N VAL A 36 -12.33 -12.18 -4.24
CA VAL A 36 -13.08 -12.45 -3.02
C VAL A 36 -14.48 -11.84 -3.04
N ASP A 37 -14.93 -11.36 -4.19
CA ASP A 37 -16.22 -10.71 -4.34
C ASP A 37 -17.37 -11.69 -4.09
N GLY A 38 -18.41 -11.23 -3.40
CA GLY A 38 -19.55 -12.07 -2.98
C GLY A 38 -19.26 -13.11 -1.89
N ARG A 39 -18.02 -13.25 -1.40
CA ARG A 39 -17.68 -14.11 -0.24
C ARG A 39 -17.94 -13.37 1.07
N ARG A 40 -18.31 -14.10 2.13
CA ARG A 40 -18.46 -13.48 3.45
C ARG A 40 -17.08 -13.12 4.02
N PRO A 41 -16.94 -12.00 4.73
CA PRO A 41 -15.67 -11.59 5.33
C PRO A 41 -15.04 -12.65 6.25
N GLU A 42 -15.87 -13.34 7.04
CA GLU A 42 -15.40 -14.45 7.90
C GLU A 42 -14.79 -15.60 7.10
N ASP A 43 -15.35 -15.92 5.92
CA ASP A 43 -14.87 -17.04 5.10
C ASP A 43 -13.53 -16.68 4.44
N VAL A 44 -13.34 -15.42 4.03
CA VAL A 44 -12.07 -14.93 3.48
C VAL A 44 -11.01 -14.81 4.57
N ALA A 45 -11.41 -14.44 5.80
CA ALA A 45 -10.48 -14.33 6.92
C ALA A 45 -9.87 -15.68 7.34
N GLN A 46 -10.53 -16.80 7.05
CA GLN A 46 -10.03 -18.16 7.31
C GLN A 46 -9.30 -18.79 6.10
N ASP A 47 -9.21 -18.08 4.97
CA ASP A 47 -8.63 -18.59 3.74
C ASP A 47 -7.10 -18.45 3.74
N GLU A 48 -6.41 -19.47 4.23
CA GLU A 48 -4.94 -19.47 4.33
C GLU A 48 -4.24 -19.44 2.96
N ASP A 49 -4.87 -19.96 1.91
CA ASP A 49 -4.30 -19.92 0.55
C ASP A 49 -4.28 -18.48 0.03
N PHE A 50 -5.38 -17.75 0.23
CA PHE A 50 -5.48 -16.32 -0.10
C PHE A 50 -4.47 -15.48 0.69
N TRP A 51 -4.38 -15.66 2.01
CA TRP A 51 -3.44 -14.89 2.83
C TRP A 51 -1.98 -15.25 2.57
N ARG A 52 -1.68 -16.51 2.20
CA ARG A 52 -0.34 -16.92 1.79
C ARG A 52 0.12 -16.17 0.54
N GLU A 53 -0.76 -15.96 -0.43
CA GLU A 53 -0.45 -15.19 -1.64
C GLU A 53 -0.12 -13.72 -1.30
N ILE A 54 -0.93 -13.10 -0.42
CA ILE A 54 -0.66 -11.73 0.06
C ILE A 54 0.69 -11.66 0.78
N GLN A 55 0.97 -12.59 1.70
CA GLN A 55 2.24 -12.64 2.40
C GLN A 55 3.43 -12.86 1.46
N ALA A 56 3.24 -13.61 0.37
CA ALA A 56 4.29 -13.83 -0.62
C ALA A 56 4.67 -12.56 -1.38
N ALA A 57 3.84 -11.52 -1.40
CA ALA A 57 4.16 -10.24 -2.04
C ALA A 57 5.22 -9.42 -1.29
N PHE A 58 5.58 -9.78 -0.06
CA PHE A 58 6.54 -9.08 0.78
C PHE A 58 7.83 -9.89 0.96
N ASP A 59 8.97 -9.23 0.77
CA ASP A 59 10.29 -9.82 1.05
C ASP A 59 10.69 -9.48 2.49
N ILE A 60 10.16 -10.24 3.44
CA ILE A 60 10.41 -10.10 4.88
C ILE A 60 10.97 -11.39 5.46
N ASP A 61 11.75 -11.26 6.54
CA ASP A 61 12.20 -12.42 7.32
C ASP A 61 11.01 -13.10 8.01
N ARG A 62 10.83 -14.40 7.74
CA ARG A 62 9.76 -15.22 8.30
C ARG A 62 10.10 -15.83 9.66
N GLY A 63 11.32 -15.60 10.17
CA GLY A 63 11.72 -15.96 11.54
C GLY A 63 11.11 -15.05 12.62
N MET A 64 10.56 -13.90 12.24
CA MET A 64 9.97 -12.92 13.15
C MET A 64 8.46 -12.76 12.92
N ILE A 65 7.68 -12.75 14.01
CA ILE A 65 6.26 -12.41 13.97
C ILE A 65 6.11 -10.90 14.19
N ASN A 66 5.77 -10.15 13.14
CA ASN A 66 5.51 -8.71 13.23
C ASN A 66 4.04 -8.41 13.50
N LEU A 67 3.72 -8.04 14.75
CA LEU A 67 2.38 -7.61 15.17
C LEU A 67 2.18 -6.08 15.16
N ASN A 68 3.20 -5.31 14.75
CA ASN A 68 3.19 -3.85 14.77
C ASN A 68 2.94 -3.20 13.39
N ASN A 69 2.48 -3.97 12.40
CA ASN A 69 2.19 -3.46 11.05
C ASN A 69 1.19 -2.29 11.01
N GLY A 70 0.42 -2.07 12.08
CA GLY A 70 -0.47 -0.89 12.20
C GLY A 70 0.26 0.43 12.44
N GLY A 71 1.48 0.42 13.00
CA GLY A 71 2.29 1.62 13.20
C GLY A 71 3.18 1.90 11.98
N VAL A 72 3.90 0.88 11.53
CA VAL A 72 4.71 0.91 10.30
C VAL A 72 4.66 -0.47 9.67
N ALA A 73 4.32 -0.52 8.38
CA ALA A 73 4.30 -1.75 7.60
C ALA A 73 5.48 -1.80 6.61
N PRO A 74 6.03 -2.98 6.33
CA PRO A 74 6.95 -3.16 5.22
C PRO A 74 6.23 -2.87 3.90
N SER A 75 6.97 -2.36 2.92
CA SER A 75 6.45 -2.17 1.56
C SER A 75 6.49 -3.50 0.77
N PRO A 76 5.49 -3.78 -0.09
CA PRO A 76 5.52 -4.94 -0.98
C PRO A 76 6.73 -4.92 -1.93
N ARG A 77 7.15 -6.09 -2.41
CA ARG A 77 8.31 -6.25 -3.31
C ARG A 77 8.24 -5.36 -4.56
N VAL A 78 7.06 -5.23 -5.16
CA VAL A 78 6.87 -4.37 -6.34
C VAL A 78 7.15 -2.88 -6.04
N VAL A 79 6.79 -2.41 -4.84
CA VAL A 79 7.05 -1.04 -4.40
C VAL A 79 8.54 -0.85 -4.12
N ASN A 80 9.18 -1.80 -3.43
CA ASN A 80 10.62 -1.77 -3.19
C ASN A 80 11.42 -1.78 -4.50
N ALA A 81 11.04 -2.61 -5.46
CA ALA A 81 11.66 -2.67 -6.77
C ALA A 81 11.49 -1.35 -7.55
N ALA A 82 10.32 -0.71 -7.46
CA ALA A 82 10.11 0.61 -8.04
C ALA A 82 11.01 1.66 -7.37
N PHE A 83 11.07 1.67 -6.04
CA PHE A 83 11.92 2.57 -5.28
C PHE A 83 13.40 2.42 -5.65
N GLN A 84 13.89 1.18 -5.77
CA GLN A 84 15.26 0.89 -6.21
C GLN A 84 15.54 1.45 -7.62
N ARG A 85 14.61 1.30 -8.58
CA ARG A 85 14.76 1.87 -9.92
C ARG A 85 14.85 3.40 -9.89
N TYR A 86 13.98 4.05 -9.12
CA TYR A 86 14.01 5.51 -8.99
C TYR A 86 15.30 5.99 -8.34
N LEU A 87 15.80 5.29 -7.32
CA LEU A 87 17.08 5.60 -6.70
C LEU A 87 18.25 5.46 -7.70
N ALA A 88 18.23 4.42 -8.53
CA ALA A 88 19.24 4.25 -9.58
C ALA A 88 19.22 5.43 -10.58
N VAL A 89 18.04 5.89 -11.00
CA VAL A 89 17.88 7.08 -11.86
C VAL A 89 18.43 8.33 -11.18
N SER A 90 18.11 8.55 -9.89
CA SER A 90 18.66 9.68 -9.12
C SER A 90 20.19 9.70 -9.13
N ASN A 91 20.83 8.52 -9.11
CA ASN A 91 22.28 8.39 -9.05
C ASN A 91 23.00 8.43 -10.41
N GLN A 92 22.29 8.40 -11.55
CA GLN A 92 22.94 8.45 -12.87
C GLN A 92 23.60 9.80 -13.17
N ALA A 93 22.93 10.90 -12.83
CA ALA A 93 23.46 12.26 -12.98
C ALA A 93 22.75 13.19 -12.00
N PRO A 94 23.09 13.16 -10.69
CA PRO A 94 22.27 13.75 -9.63
C PRO A 94 21.87 15.21 -9.84
N ALA A 95 22.79 16.05 -10.34
CA ALA A 95 22.49 17.46 -10.62
C ALA A 95 21.42 17.66 -11.70
N ILE A 96 21.30 16.74 -12.67
CA ILE A 96 20.28 16.79 -13.73
C ILE A 96 19.03 16.05 -13.27
N THR A 97 19.17 14.78 -12.85
CA THR A 97 18.03 13.92 -12.55
C THR A 97 17.29 14.37 -11.29
N MET A 98 17.99 14.85 -10.26
CA MET A 98 17.33 15.31 -9.04
C MET A 98 16.76 16.73 -9.17
N TRP A 99 17.57 17.69 -9.64
CA TRP A 99 17.14 19.10 -9.65
C TRP A 99 16.25 19.49 -10.83
N ALA A 100 16.46 18.91 -12.01
CA ALA A 100 15.62 19.24 -13.17
C ALA A 100 14.39 18.32 -13.25
N TRP A 101 14.58 17.02 -13.05
CA TRP A 101 13.52 16.04 -13.33
C TRP A 101 12.69 15.69 -12.09
N ILE A 102 13.32 15.28 -10.98
CA ILE A 102 12.58 14.85 -9.79
C ILE A 102 11.95 16.03 -9.05
N GLU A 103 12.69 17.14 -8.87
CA GLU A 103 12.16 18.37 -8.23
C GLU A 103 10.95 18.91 -9.00
N SER A 104 11.02 18.94 -10.34
CA SER A 104 9.87 19.34 -11.15
C SER A 104 8.71 18.35 -10.95
N CYS A 105 8.98 17.05 -10.83
CA CYS A 105 7.98 16.01 -10.55
C CYS A 105 7.56 15.87 -9.06
N SER A 106 7.99 16.76 -8.17
CA SER A 106 7.72 16.70 -6.71
C SER A 106 6.24 16.61 -6.33
N SER A 107 5.33 17.06 -7.20
CA SER A 107 3.89 16.84 -7.08
C SER A 107 3.38 15.99 -8.24
N ALA A 108 2.44 15.08 -7.95
CA ALA A 108 1.83 14.22 -8.96
C ALA A 108 1.21 15.01 -10.13
N TYR A 109 0.78 16.25 -9.88
CA TYR A 109 0.29 17.16 -10.91
C TYR A 109 1.37 17.55 -11.92
N ARG A 110 2.58 17.89 -11.46
CA ARG A 110 3.68 18.31 -12.34
C ARG A 110 4.25 17.17 -13.16
N CYS A 111 4.25 15.95 -12.62
CA CYS A 111 4.70 14.76 -13.35
C CYS A 111 3.77 14.42 -14.54
N SER A 112 2.44 14.56 -14.37
CA SER A 112 1.48 14.28 -15.46
C SER A 112 1.50 15.30 -16.60
N ALA A 113 1.93 16.54 -16.31
CA ALA A 113 2.08 17.59 -17.32
C ALA A 113 3.32 17.38 -18.21
N ALA A 114 4.39 16.79 -17.68
CA ALA A 114 5.63 16.53 -18.41
C ALA A 114 5.54 15.34 -19.40
N THR A 115 4.54 14.47 -19.26
CA THR A 115 4.36 13.29 -20.14
C THR A 115 3.36 13.52 -21.29
N ARG A 116 2.81 14.75 -21.44
CA ARG A 116 1.82 15.10 -22.47
C ARG A 116 2.30 16.13 -23.50
N SER A 117 3.59 16.43 -23.57
CA SER A 117 4.20 17.30 -24.59
C SER A 117 5.05 16.49 -25.55
#